data_AF-A0A0B6YFM1-F1
#
_entry.id   AF-A0A0B6YFM1-F1
#
_cell.length_a   1.000
_cell.length_b   1.000
_cell.length_c   1.000
_cell.angle_alpha   90.00
_cell.angle_beta   90.00
_cell.angle_gamma   90.00
#
_symmetry.space_group_name_H-M   'P 1'
#
loop_
_entity.id
_entity.type
_entity.pdbx_description
1 polymer ?
#
loop_
_entity_poly.entity_id
_entity_poly.type
_entity_poly.pdbx_seq_one_letter_code
_entity_poly.pdbx_strand_id
1 'polypeptide(L)'
;CLDIARDEPDKRQDMLQKFQDFQKKADLYYVYHTVYRHVVEPFTSVLPEGLFNMSRYLLHNIEEEACYGISKSATLFALAKQSKNLGAFKLARTAYEKLRLLRIPQQFQDTVDLGSLTIRSKPFHDADELLPMCYRCSTTNPLLNKTGNRCVNCKQPFVHSFVNFEVLPLVEFVLEDGLTDEEAVHVLDMSIPKQKKKGPWTESKMGNFQTLRLGEEPPEEEDSFTARLKSNNDSDEFAPVVVNKSTLQAMSRSEVYILKWSKPLRYQFFKSLLPDVPITYCFTCNKLFHTDDFEQQYLQRGHCPFCRSRSDD
;
A
#
# COMPACT_ATOMS: atom_id res chain seq x y z
N CYS A 1 17.49 17.72 4.75
CA CYS A 1 16.28 18.55 4.60
C CYS A 1 15.57 18.75 5.93
N LEU A 2 15.27 17.68 6.68
CA LEU A 2 14.58 17.79 7.97
C LEU A 2 15.40 18.51 9.04
N ASP A 3 16.71 18.29 9.11
CA ASP A 3 17.60 19.00 10.06
C ASP A 3 17.64 20.50 9.76
N ILE A 4 17.79 20.86 8.48
CA ILE A 4 17.77 22.27 8.04
C ILE A 4 16.39 22.91 8.30
N ALA A 5 15.30 22.17 8.09
CA ALA A 5 13.94 22.66 8.38
C ALA A 5 13.66 22.83 9.88
N ARG A 6 14.43 22.14 10.73
CA ARG A 6 14.39 22.29 12.19
C ARG A 6 15.23 23.49 12.64
N ASP A 7 16.38 23.72 12.02
CA ASP A 7 17.33 24.76 12.43
C ASP A 7 16.99 26.14 11.82
N GLU A 8 16.41 26.19 10.62
CA GLU A 8 16.02 27.42 9.91
C GLU A 8 14.50 27.50 9.68
N PRO A 9 13.74 28.25 10.50
CA PRO A 9 12.29 28.33 10.37
C PRO A 9 11.83 29.02 9.07
N ASP A 10 12.63 29.96 8.55
CA ASP A 10 12.29 30.74 7.34
C ASP A 10 12.28 29.89 6.07
N LYS A 11 13.08 28.82 6.02
CA LYS A 11 13.14 27.87 4.88
C LYS A 11 12.36 26.59 5.15
N ARG A 12 11.64 26.51 6.27
CA ARG A 12 10.99 25.27 6.71
C ARG A 12 10.02 24.71 5.67
N GLN A 13 9.16 25.55 5.10
CA GLN A 13 8.16 25.12 4.13
C GLN A 13 8.81 24.58 2.85
N ASP A 14 9.79 25.30 2.30
CA ASP A 14 10.54 24.88 1.12
C ASP A 14 11.31 23.57 1.35
N MET A 15 11.94 23.42 2.52
CA MET A 15 12.69 22.21 2.86
C MET A 15 11.77 21.01 3.10
N LEU A 16 10.56 21.23 3.62
CA LEU A 16 9.53 20.21 3.74
C LEU A 16 9.02 19.76 2.37
N GLN A 17 8.76 20.68 1.45
CA GLN A 17 8.35 20.34 0.09
C GLN A 17 9.45 19.55 -0.63
N LYS A 18 10.71 20.01 -0.56
CA LYS A 18 11.86 19.27 -1.10
C LYS A 18 12.00 17.88 -0.50
N PHE A 19 11.76 17.75 0.80
CA PHE A 19 11.79 16.45 1.47
C PHE A 19 10.73 15.50 0.90
N GLN A 20 9.48 15.95 0.75
CA GLN A 20 8.41 15.16 0.14
C GLN A 20 8.74 14.77 -1.31
N ASP A 21 9.28 15.71 -2.08
CA ASP A 21 9.69 15.47 -3.47
C ASP A 21 10.82 14.44 -3.57
N PHE A 22 11.84 14.53 -2.71
CA PHE A 22 12.92 13.57 -2.67
C PHE A 22 12.46 12.20 -2.21
N GLN A 23 11.55 12.14 -1.24
CA GLN A 23 10.97 10.88 -0.78
C GLN A 23 10.18 10.21 -1.91
N LYS A 24 9.35 10.96 -2.64
CA LYS A 24 8.61 10.46 -3.80
C LYS A 24 9.56 9.97 -4.90
N LYS A 25 10.62 10.73 -5.19
CA LYS A 25 11.64 10.32 -6.19
C LYS A 25 12.38 9.05 -5.76
N ALA A 26 12.75 8.93 -4.47
CA ALA A 26 13.40 7.74 -3.94
C ALA A 26 12.53 6.49 -4.13
N ASP A 27 11.23 6.60 -3.86
CA ASP A 27 10.26 5.53 -4.09
C ASP A 27 10.23 5.12 -5.56
N LEU A 28 10.12 6.09 -6.48
CA LEU A 28 10.08 5.82 -7.92
C LEU A 28 11.36 5.17 -8.44
N TYR A 29 12.54 5.63 -8.00
CA TYR A 29 13.81 5.02 -8.42
C TYR A 29 13.99 3.62 -7.85
N TYR A 30 13.56 3.38 -6.61
CA TYR A 30 13.60 2.06 -5.99
C TYR A 30 12.76 1.06 -6.80
N VAL A 31 11.54 1.43 -7.16
CA VAL A 31 10.65 0.57 -7.97
C VAL A 31 11.20 0.37 -9.36
N TYR A 32 11.64 1.46 -10.00
CA TYR A 32 12.15 1.41 -11.37
C TYR A 32 13.43 0.59 -11.48
N HIS A 33 14.29 0.56 -10.46
CA HIS A 33 15.47 -0.29 -10.45
C HIS A 33 15.12 -1.77 -10.68
N THR A 34 14.11 -2.27 -9.97
CA THR A 34 13.66 -3.66 -10.10
C THR A 34 13.04 -3.94 -11.48
N VAL A 35 12.20 -3.01 -11.96
CA VAL A 35 11.56 -3.12 -13.29
C VAL A 35 12.61 -3.08 -14.41
N TYR A 36 13.57 -2.17 -14.33
CA TYR A 36 14.65 -2.03 -15.30
C TYR A 36 15.52 -3.28 -15.36
N ARG A 37 15.90 -3.83 -14.20
CA ARG A 37 16.66 -5.10 -14.14
C ARG A 37 15.89 -6.24 -14.81
N HIS A 38 14.58 -6.34 -14.63
CA HIS A 38 13.77 -7.35 -15.33
C HIS A 38 13.72 -7.15 -16.85
N VAL A 39 13.79 -5.91 -17.33
CA VAL A 39 13.77 -5.60 -18.77
C VAL A 39 15.12 -5.92 -19.42
N VAL A 40 16.23 -5.71 -18.70
CA VAL A 40 17.60 -5.91 -19.21
C VAL A 40 18.09 -7.35 -18.99
N GLU A 41 17.79 -7.94 -17.83
CA GLU A 41 18.23 -9.27 -17.44
C GLU A 41 17.14 -10.32 -17.77
N PRO A 42 17.48 -11.42 -18.45
CA PRO A 42 16.49 -12.43 -18.87
C PRO A 42 15.87 -13.21 -17.70
N PHE A 43 16.53 -13.23 -16.53
CA PHE A 43 16.08 -13.94 -15.35
C PHE A 43 16.21 -13.04 -14.12
N THR A 44 15.10 -12.90 -13.39
CA THR A 44 15.04 -12.19 -12.12
C THR A 44 14.33 -13.05 -11.10
N SER A 45 14.75 -13.01 -9.84
CA SER A 45 14.10 -13.73 -8.73
C SER A 45 12.78 -13.09 -8.28
N VAL A 46 12.31 -12.04 -8.96
CA VAL A 46 11.10 -11.30 -8.60
C VAL A 46 9.89 -11.99 -9.21
N LEU A 47 8.86 -12.19 -8.39
CA LEU A 47 7.60 -12.78 -8.82
C LEU A 47 6.89 -11.91 -9.88
N PRO A 48 6.19 -12.51 -10.86
CA PRO A 48 5.41 -11.78 -11.87
C PRO A 48 4.43 -10.76 -11.29
N GLU A 49 3.77 -11.09 -10.18
CA GLU A 49 2.80 -10.27 -9.45
C GLU A 49 3.48 -9.01 -8.88
N GLY A 50 4.67 -9.18 -8.30
CA GLY A 50 5.47 -8.06 -7.80
C GLY A 50 5.86 -7.09 -8.90
N LEU A 51 6.34 -7.61 -10.05
CA LEU A 51 6.68 -6.78 -11.21
C LEU A 51 5.47 -6.08 -11.82
N PHE A 52 4.32 -6.75 -11.84
CA PHE A 52 3.05 -6.17 -12.27
C PHE A 52 2.65 -4.99 -11.38
N ASN A 53 2.63 -5.19 -10.05
CA ASN A 53 2.28 -4.17 -9.08
C ASN A 53 3.26 -2.99 -9.09
N MET A 54 4.57 -3.26 -9.15
CA MET A 54 5.62 -2.25 -9.30
C MET A 54 5.44 -1.40 -10.55
N SER A 55 5.22 -2.05 -11.70
CA SER A 55 5.05 -1.35 -12.98
C SER A 55 3.77 -0.52 -12.99
N ARG A 56 2.70 -1.01 -12.34
CA ARG A 56 1.43 -0.29 -12.16
C ARG A 56 1.62 0.95 -11.28
N TYR A 57 2.28 0.80 -10.13
CA TYR A 57 2.60 1.89 -9.21
C TYR A 57 3.41 3.00 -9.90
N LEU A 58 4.42 2.63 -10.69
CA LEU A 58 5.17 3.59 -11.50
C LEU A 58 4.28 4.31 -12.50
N LEU A 59 3.45 3.57 -13.25
CA LEU A 59 2.60 4.16 -14.28
C LEU A 59 1.61 5.18 -13.70
N HIS A 60 1.01 4.89 -12.53
CA HIS A 60 0.12 5.82 -11.81
C HIS A 60 0.83 7.06 -11.25
N ASN A 61 2.15 7.04 -11.13
CA ASN A 61 2.94 8.18 -10.65
C ASN A 61 3.66 8.97 -11.76
N ILE A 62 3.72 8.46 -13.00
CA ILE A 62 4.48 9.03 -14.15
C ILE A 62 3.54 9.67 -15.20
N GLU A 63 2.41 10.24 -14.78
CA GLU A 63 1.40 10.68 -15.76
C GLU A 63 1.82 11.88 -16.62
N GLU A 64 2.53 12.88 -16.09
CA GLU A 64 2.88 14.11 -16.85
C GLU A 64 4.38 14.29 -17.11
N GLU A 65 5.25 14.17 -16.11
CA GLU A 65 6.70 14.21 -16.29
C GLU A 65 7.37 12.99 -15.67
N ALA A 66 8.03 12.19 -16.51
CA ALA A 66 8.85 11.10 -16.02
C ALA A 66 10.07 11.70 -15.29
N CYS A 67 10.34 11.24 -14.07
CA CYS A 67 11.57 11.58 -13.38
C CYS A 67 12.77 11.19 -14.26
N TYR A 68 13.82 12.00 -14.20
CA TYR A 68 15.04 11.79 -14.97
C TYR A 68 15.58 10.35 -14.79
N GLY A 69 15.77 9.62 -15.88
CA GLY A 69 16.29 8.25 -15.84
C GLY A 69 15.23 7.14 -15.69
N ILE A 70 13.94 7.47 -15.47
CA ILE A 70 12.85 6.49 -15.49
C ILE A 70 12.29 6.38 -16.91
N SER A 71 12.46 5.22 -17.54
CA SER A 71 11.94 4.96 -18.88
C SER A 71 10.48 4.52 -18.84
N LYS A 72 9.58 5.37 -19.35
CA LYS A 72 8.16 5.06 -19.52
C LYS A 72 7.94 3.86 -20.45
N SER A 73 8.79 3.68 -21.47
CA SER A 73 8.68 2.54 -22.39
C SER A 73 9.08 1.22 -21.71
N ALA A 74 10.13 1.22 -20.88
CA ALA A 74 10.52 0.03 -20.12
C ALA A 74 9.44 -0.38 -19.10
N THR A 75 8.88 0.59 -18.37
CA THR A 75 7.78 0.36 -17.43
C THR A 75 6.54 -0.21 -18.13
N LEU A 76 6.14 0.37 -19.27
CA LEU A 76 4.99 -0.12 -20.03
C LEU A 76 5.26 -1.50 -20.65
N PHE A 77 6.49 -1.79 -21.08
CA PHE A 77 6.88 -3.09 -21.63
C PHE A 77 6.76 -4.19 -20.57
N ALA A 78 7.35 -3.96 -19.38
CA ALA A 78 7.21 -4.87 -18.25
C ALA A 78 5.74 -5.05 -17.86
N LEU A 79 4.98 -3.96 -17.75
CA LEU A 79 3.55 -4.01 -17.43
C LEU A 79 2.77 -4.82 -18.47
N ALA A 80 2.97 -4.61 -19.77
CA ALA A 80 2.23 -5.29 -20.83
C ALA A 80 2.51 -6.81 -20.82
N LYS A 81 3.77 -7.20 -20.61
CA LYS A 81 4.19 -8.60 -20.51
C LYS A 81 3.56 -9.29 -19.29
N GLN A 82 3.69 -8.69 -18.10
CA GLN A 82 3.15 -9.29 -16.88
C GLN A 82 1.61 -9.27 -16.83
N SER A 83 0.98 -8.20 -17.33
CA SER A 83 -0.49 -8.13 -17.44
C SER A 83 -1.04 -9.25 -18.33
N LYS A 84 -0.39 -9.54 -19.46
CA LYS A 84 -0.78 -10.65 -20.33
C LYS A 84 -0.60 -12.01 -19.65
N ASN A 85 0.48 -12.20 -18.89
CA ASN A 85 0.77 -13.45 -18.18
C ASN A 85 -0.23 -13.72 -17.05
N LEU A 86 -0.59 -12.69 -16.29
CA LEU A 86 -1.49 -12.78 -15.13
C LEU A 86 -2.98 -12.73 -15.49
N GLY A 87 -3.33 -12.51 -16.76
CA GLY A 87 -4.73 -12.44 -17.21
C GLY A 87 -5.38 -11.06 -17.13
N ALA A 88 -4.64 -9.99 -16.83
CA ALA A 88 -5.07 -8.60 -17.00
C ALA A 88 -5.04 -8.18 -18.48
N PHE A 89 -5.91 -8.77 -19.30
CA PHE A 89 -5.84 -8.59 -20.75
C PHE A 89 -6.26 -7.20 -21.21
N LYS A 90 -7.22 -6.55 -20.54
CA LYS A 90 -7.64 -5.18 -20.88
C LYS A 90 -6.51 -4.20 -20.58
N LEU A 91 -5.86 -4.30 -19.42
CA LEU A 91 -4.67 -3.50 -19.10
C LEU A 91 -3.52 -3.75 -20.08
N ALA A 92 -3.26 -5.02 -20.43
CA ALA A 92 -2.23 -5.38 -21.39
C ALA A 92 -2.46 -4.70 -22.75
N ARG A 93 -3.70 -4.66 -23.27
CA ARG A 93 -4.04 -3.93 -24.51
C ARG A 93 -3.72 -2.45 -24.40
N THR A 94 -4.19 -1.81 -23.33
CA THR A 94 -3.93 -0.38 -23.12
C THR A 94 -2.43 -0.11 -23.01
N ALA A 95 -1.66 -0.99 -22.39
CA ALA A 95 -0.21 -0.86 -22.31
C ALA A 95 0.46 -1.00 -23.69
N TYR A 96 0.07 -1.99 -24.50
CA TYR A 96 0.57 -2.14 -25.88
C TYR A 96 0.19 -0.95 -26.78
N GLU A 97 -1.02 -0.42 -26.66
CA GLU A 97 -1.45 0.79 -27.38
C GLU A 97 -0.59 2.00 -27.01
N LYS A 98 -0.33 2.22 -25.71
CA LYS A 98 0.56 3.28 -25.24
C LYS A 98 2.01 3.07 -25.69
N LEU A 99 2.50 1.84 -25.73
CA LEU A 99 3.85 1.51 -26.22
C LEU A 99 4.04 1.91 -27.69
N ARG A 100 3.01 1.72 -28.54
CA ARG A 100 3.06 2.10 -29.96
C ARG A 100 3.19 3.61 -30.17
N LEU A 101 2.82 4.43 -29.18
CA LEU A 101 2.98 5.88 -29.22
C LEU A 101 4.37 6.35 -28.77
N LEU A 102 5.23 5.43 -28.32
CA LEU A 102 6.58 5.71 -27.82
C LEU A 102 7.64 5.12 -28.74
N ARG A 103 8.85 5.68 -28.69
CA ARG A 103 10.00 5.11 -29.39
C ARG A 103 10.61 3.97 -28.56
N ILE A 104 10.52 2.76 -29.07
CA ILE A 104 11.01 1.54 -28.41
C ILE A 104 12.35 1.13 -29.05
N PRO A 105 13.33 0.61 -28.28
CA PRO A 105 14.52 -0.02 -28.85
C PRO A 105 14.17 -1.19 -29.78
N GLN A 106 14.91 -1.33 -30.90
CA GLN A 106 14.64 -2.37 -31.92
C GLN A 106 14.60 -3.78 -31.34
N GLN A 107 15.43 -4.07 -30.34
CA GLN A 107 15.48 -5.38 -29.66
C GLN A 107 14.13 -5.81 -29.07
N PHE A 108 13.29 -4.86 -28.66
CA PHE A 108 11.98 -5.16 -28.06
C PHE A 108 10.82 -5.03 -29.06
N GLN A 109 11.07 -4.52 -30.27
CA GLN A 109 10.03 -4.21 -31.24
C GLN A 109 9.26 -5.46 -31.67
N ASP A 110 9.96 -6.53 -32.07
CA ASP A 110 9.33 -7.79 -32.46
C ASP A 110 8.48 -8.38 -31.34
N THR A 111 8.96 -8.31 -30.10
CA THR A 111 8.23 -8.81 -28.92
C THR A 111 6.97 -8.00 -28.65
N VAL A 112 7.06 -6.67 -28.79
CA VAL A 112 5.92 -5.76 -28.63
C VAL A 112 4.88 -5.97 -29.73
N ASP A 113 5.31 -6.14 -30.97
CA ASP A 113 4.42 -6.37 -32.11
C ASP A 113 3.71 -7.72 -32.00
N LEU A 114 4.43 -8.79 -31.65
CA LEU A 114 3.83 -10.09 -31.33
C LEU A 114 2.85 -9.98 -30.16
N GLY A 115 3.22 -9.25 -29.11
CA GLY A 115 2.37 -8.98 -27.95
C GLY A 115 1.06 -8.27 -28.34
N SER A 116 1.16 -7.24 -29.17
CA SER A 116 0.04 -6.45 -29.68
C SER A 116 -0.89 -7.25 -30.59
N LEU A 117 -0.35 -8.17 -31.40
CA LEU A 117 -1.16 -9.08 -32.21
C LEU A 117 -1.85 -10.15 -31.36
N THR A 118 -1.10 -10.81 -30.48
CA THR A 118 -1.61 -11.92 -29.67
C THR A 118 -2.63 -11.50 -28.61
N ILE A 119 -2.59 -10.26 -28.12
CA ILE A 119 -3.58 -9.78 -27.15
C ILE A 119 -4.97 -9.56 -27.77
N ARG A 120 -5.06 -9.42 -29.11
CA ARG A 120 -6.33 -9.26 -29.82
C ARG A 120 -7.22 -10.49 -29.76
N SER A 121 -6.64 -11.69 -29.61
CA SER A 121 -7.41 -12.94 -29.47
C SER A 121 -7.86 -13.22 -28.04
N LYS A 122 -7.43 -12.43 -27.06
CA LYS A 122 -7.84 -12.56 -25.65
C LYS A 122 -9.18 -11.83 -25.41
N PRO A 123 -9.86 -12.04 -24.27
CA PRO A 123 -11.08 -11.32 -23.94
C PRO A 123 -10.80 -9.89 -23.40
N PHE A 124 -11.77 -8.97 -23.51
CA PHE A 124 -11.64 -7.56 -23.08
C PHE A 124 -12.02 -7.34 -21.61
N HIS A 125 -11.46 -8.14 -20.71
CA HIS A 125 -11.56 -7.94 -19.27
C HIS A 125 -10.21 -8.22 -18.61
N ASP A 126 -10.07 -7.77 -17.38
CA ASP A 126 -8.96 -8.13 -16.50
C ASP A 126 -9.44 -9.19 -15.52
N ALA A 127 -8.52 -10.02 -14.99
CA ALA A 127 -8.84 -10.97 -13.95
C ALA A 127 -9.25 -10.24 -12.66
N ASP A 128 -10.37 -10.65 -12.05
CA ASP A 128 -10.94 -9.97 -10.88
C ASP A 128 -10.01 -10.01 -9.66
N GLU A 129 -9.22 -11.07 -9.51
CA GLU A 129 -8.24 -11.25 -8.43
C GLU A 129 -7.12 -10.19 -8.43
N LEU A 130 -6.86 -9.57 -9.59
CA LEU A 130 -5.82 -8.53 -9.72
C LEU A 130 -6.33 -7.14 -9.32
N LEU A 131 -7.65 -6.97 -9.20
CA LEU A 131 -8.27 -5.67 -8.96
C LEU A 131 -8.07 -5.23 -7.50
N PRO A 132 -7.42 -4.08 -7.24
CA PRO A 132 -7.18 -3.63 -5.88
C PRO A 132 -8.49 -3.19 -5.20
N MET A 133 -8.78 -3.80 -4.05
CA MET A 133 -9.86 -3.36 -3.17
C MET A 133 -9.41 -2.17 -2.33
N CYS A 134 -10.29 -1.18 -2.16
CA CYS A 134 -10.05 -0.10 -1.21
C CYS A 134 -10.49 -0.55 0.19
N TYR A 135 -9.56 -0.67 1.12
CA TYR A 135 -9.87 -1.06 2.50
C TYR A 135 -10.72 -0.04 3.27
N ARG A 136 -10.85 1.20 2.79
CA ARG A 136 -11.74 2.21 3.39
C ARG A 136 -13.22 2.03 3.04
N CYS A 137 -13.52 1.86 1.75
CA CYS A 137 -14.90 1.86 1.24
C CYS A 137 -15.33 0.54 0.58
N SER A 138 -14.46 -0.48 0.64
CA SER A 138 -14.62 -1.79 0.01
C SER A 138 -14.89 -1.77 -1.50
N THR A 139 -14.70 -0.62 -2.15
CA THR A 139 -14.85 -0.49 -3.60
C THR A 139 -13.66 -1.14 -4.30
N THR A 140 -13.94 -2.02 -5.26
CA THR A 140 -12.95 -2.59 -6.18
C THR A 140 -12.56 -1.56 -7.23
N ASN A 141 -11.26 -1.31 -7.39
CA ASN A 141 -10.76 -0.24 -8.26
C ASN A 141 -10.21 -0.82 -9.58
N PRO A 142 -10.34 -0.07 -10.69
CA PRO A 142 -9.73 -0.48 -11.95
C PRO A 142 -8.19 -0.46 -11.83
N LEU A 143 -7.52 -1.35 -12.58
CA LEU A 143 -6.05 -1.44 -12.59
C LEU A 143 -5.37 -0.16 -13.08
N LEU A 144 -6.02 0.59 -13.97
CA LEU A 144 -5.54 1.87 -14.46
C LEU A 144 -6.55 2.96 -14.08
N ASN A 145 -6.12 3.88 -13.21
CA ASN A 145 -6.92 4.99 -12.74
C ASN A 145 -6.26 6.28 -13.19
N LYS A 146 -7.04 7.20 -13.79
CA LYS A 146 -6.57 8.52 -14.23
C LYS A 146 -6.30 9.49 -13.06
N THR A 147 -6.76 9.16 -11.86
CA THR A 147 -6.49 9.97 -10.65
C THR A 147 -5.24 9.48 -9.91
N GLY A 148 -4.49 8.55 -10.50
CA GLY A 148 -3.25 7.99 -9.96
C GLY A 148 -3.48 6.91 -8.90
N ASN A 149 -2.56 6.83 -7.94
CA ASN A 149 -2.53 5.81 -6.87
C ASN A 149 -3.53 6.11 -5.73
N ARG A 150 -4.82 6.24 -6.07
CA ARG A 150 -5.90 6.47 -5.11
C ARG A 150 -7.17 5.73 -5.50
N CYS A 151 -8.05 5.53 -4.52
CA CYS A 151 -9.37 4.95 -4.76
C CYS A 151 -10.22 5.85 -5.67
N VAL A 152 -11.00 5.27 -6.58
CA VAL A 152 -11.92 6.01 -7.45
C VAL A 152 -13.13 6.59 -6.71
N ASN A 153 -13.51 5.98 -5.58
CA ASN A 153 -14.68 6.35 -4.80
C ASN A 153 -14.31 7.32 -3.67
N CYS A 154 -13.63 6.83 -2.62
CA CYS A 154 -13.28 7.65 -1.45
C CYS A 154 -12.00 8.50 -1.59
N LYS A 155 -11.29 8.41 -2.74
CA LYS A 155 -10.03 9.12 -3.03
C LYS A 155 -8.88 8.86 -2.04
N GLN A 156 -9.02 7.85 -1.18
CA GLN A 156 -7.97 7.39 -0.27
C GLN A 156 -6.74 6.95 -1.07
N PRO A 157 -5.53 7.48 -0.76
CA PRO A 157 -4.30 6.98 -1.36
C PRO A 157 -4.04 5.54 -0.93
N PHE A 158 -3.59 4.71 -1.87
CA PHE A 158 -3.23 3.33 -1.55
C PHE A 158 -1.89 3.28 -0.82
N VAL A 159 -1.86 2.50 0.26
CA VAL A 159 -0.63 2.19 1.00
C VAL A 159 -0.08 0.89 0.44
N HIS A 160 1.19 0.89 0.04
CA HIS A 160 1.81 -0.27 -0.62
C HIS A 160 2.89 -0.92 0.25
N SER A 161 3.02 -2.24 0.15
CA SER A 161 4.17 -2.98 0.67
C SER A 161 5.41 -2.74 -0.21
N PHE A 162 6.52 -2.30 0.36
CA PHE A 162 7.72 -1.92 -0.40
C PHE A 162 8.60 -3.11 -0.86
N VAL A 163 8.06 -4.34 -0.87
CA VAL A 163 8.68 -5.51 -1.52
C VAL A 163 7.88 -5.93 -2.75
N ASN A 164 6.61 -6.27 -2.60
CA ASN A 164 5.76 -6.78 -3.68
C ASN A 164 4.80 -5.72 -4.28
N PHE A 165 4.74 -4.52 -3.71
CA PHE A 165 3.85 -3.41 -4.11
C PHE A 165 2.36 -3.73 -4.07
N GLU A 166 1.97 -4.76 -3.31
CA GLU A 166 0.59 -5.05 -2.99
C GLU A 166 0.00 -3.96 -2.09
N VAL A 167 -1.32 -3.75 -2.19
CA VAL A 167 -2.03 -2.77 -1.37
C VAL A 167 -2.22 -3.35 0.03
N LEU A 168 -1.73 -2.64 1.04
CA LEU A 168 -1.85 -3.06 2.43
C LEU A 168 -3.24 -2.71 3.01
N PRO A 169 -3.79 -3.54 3.92
CA PRO A 169 -5.05 -3.29 4.63
C PRO A 169 -4.95 -2.20 5.70
N LEU A 170 -4.35 -1.06 5.35
CA LEU A 170 -4.09 0.06 6.23
C LEU A 170 -4.88 1.29 5.81
N VAL A 171 -5.46 1.97 6.81
CA VAL A 171 -6.07 3.28 6.63
C VAL A 171 -5.35 4.31 7.50
N GLU A 172 -4.85 5.36 6.85
CA GLU A 172 -4.27 6.51 7.54
C GLU A 172 -5.38 7.31 8.23
N PHE A 173 -5.11 7.71 9.47
CA PHE A 173 -5.98 8.60 10.22
C PHE A 173 -5.19 9.75 10.84
N VAL A 174 -5.86 10.88 11.03
CA VAL A 174 -5.31 12.10 11.60
C VAL A 174 -5.91 12.33 12.98
N LEU A 175 -5.10 12.82 13.91
CA LEU A 175 -5.54 13.15 15.26
C LEU A 175 -6.38 14.44 15.25
N GLU A 176 -7.38 14.52 16.13
CA GLU A 176 -8.15 15.73 16.36
C GLU A 176 -7.28 16.90 16.90
N ASP A 177 -7.63 18.12 16.53
CA ASP A 177 -6.94 19.35 16.95
C ASP A 177 -6.94 19.47 18.48
N GLY A 178 -5.76 19.33 19.09
CA GLY A 178 -5.57 19.37 20.54
C GLY A 178 -4.88 18.13 21.13
N LEU A 179 -4.73 17.05 20.35
CA LEU A 179 -3.96 15.87 20.77
C LEU A 179 -2.51 15.94 20.27
N THR A 180 -1.55 15.86 21.19
CA THR A 180 -0.13 15.71 20.83
C THR A 180 0.16 14.29 20.35
N ASP A 181 1.25 14.13 19.59
CA ASP A 181 1.61 12.80 19.06
C ASP A 181 2.01 11.87 20.21
N GLU A 182 2.68 12.41 21.23
CA GLU A 182 3.11 11.70 22.42
C GLU A 182 1.93 11.27 23.30
N GLU A 183 0.91 12.13 23.47
CA GLU A 183 -0.32 11.77 24.19
C GLU A 183 -1.09 10.68 23.44
N ALA A 184 -1.17 10.73 22.11
CA ALA A 184 -1.83 9.72 21.32
C ALA A 184 -1.13 8.35 21.46
N VAL A 185 0.21 8.32 21.43
CA VAL A 185 1.00 7.11 21.69
C VAL A 185 0.72 6.58 23.09
N HIS A 186 0.73 7.44 24.11
CA HIS A 186 0.46 7.02 25.49
C HIS A 186 -0.96 6.46 25.67
N VAL A 187 -1.96 7.06 25.05
CA VAL A 187 -3.34 6.57 25.07
C VAL A 187 -3.45 5.19 24.42
N LEU A 188 -2.73 4.97 23.32
CA LEU A 188 -2.69 3.67 22.65
C LEU A 188 -1.93 2.63 23.48
N ASP A 189 -0.83 2.97 24.13
CA ASP A 189 -0.07 2.04 24.95
C ASP A 189 -0.82 1.64 26.24
N MET A 190 -1.72 2.50 26.73
CA MET A 190 -2.62 2.19 27.85
C MET A 190 -3.87 1.40 27.44
N SER A 191 -4.13 1.21 26.14
CA SER A 191 -5.36 0.55 25.71
C SER A 191 -5.31 -0.95 26.03
N ILE A 192 -6.39 -1.44 26.66
CA ILE A 192 -6.49 -2.85 27.05
C ILE A 192 -6.91 -3.63 25.81
N PRO A 193 -6.20 -4.71 25.42
CA PRO A 193 -6.62 -5.57 24.32
C PRO A 193 -8.04 -6.08 24.56
N LYS A 194 -8.95 -5.85 23.60
CA LYS A 194 -10.28 -6.47 23.65
C LYS A 194 -10.07 -7.98 23.73
N GLN A 195 -10.57 -8.64 24.78
CA GLN A 195 -10.54 -10.10 24.83
C GLN A 195 -11.32 -10.64 23.64
N LYS A 196 -10.67 -11.44 22.78
CA LYS A 196 -11.37 -12.23 21.77
C LYS A 196 -12.47 -13.00 22.49
N LYS A 197 -13.74 -12.65 22.23
CA LYS A 197 -14.87 -13.42 22.75
C LYS A 197 -14.63 -14.87 22.33
N LYS A 198 -14.67 -15.79 23.31
CA LYS A 198 -14.66 -17.23 23.02
C LYS A 198 -15.70 -17.48 21.92
N GLY A 199 -15.33 -18.26 20.91
CA GLY A 199 -16.19 -18.56 19.77
C GLY A 199 -17.57 -19.09 20.19
N PRO A 200 -18.49 -19.30 19.23
CA PRO A 200 -19.93 -19.49 19.45
C PRO A 200 -20.30 -20.80 20.18
N TRP A 201 -19.30 -21.53 20.65
CA TRP A 201 -19.42 -22.79 21.34
C TRP A 201 -19.76 -22.57 22.81
N THR A 202 -21.01 -22.87 23.15
CA THR A 202 -21.44 -22.97 24.55
C THR A 202 -21.43 -24.44 24.96
N GLU A 203 -20.56 -24.77 25.91
CA GLU A 203 -20.49 -26.10 26.50
C GLU A 203 -21.44 -26.17 27.68
N SER A 204 -22.45 -27.05 27.62
CA SER A 204 -23.33 -27.32 28.75
C SER A 204 -23.14 -28.76 29.22
N LYS A 205 -22.90 -28.92 30.53
CA LYS A 205 -22.80 -30.21 31.20
C LYS A 205 -24.06 -30.43 32.04
N MET A 206 -24.90 -31.38 31.62
CA MET A 206 -26.02 -31.87 32.43
C MET A 206 -25.76 -33.35 32.75
N GLY A 207 -25.31 -33.62 33.98
CA GLY A 207 -24.93 -34.97 34.41
C GLY A 207 -23.75 -35.53 33.60
N ASN A 208 -23.88 -36.77 33.12
CA ASN A 208 -22.85 -37.45 32.31
C ASN A 208 -22.90 -37.10 30.80
N PHE A 209 -23.76 -36.17 30.38
CA PHE A 209 -23.84 -35.75 28.99
C PHE A 209 -23.21 -34.36 28.81
N GLN A 210 -22.22 -34.29 27.92
CA GLN A 210 -21.64 -33.07 27.39
C GLN A 210 -22.36 -32.72 26.07
N THR A 211 -22.97 -31.55 26.00
CA THR A 211 -23.59 -31.04 24.77
C THR A 211 -22.94 -29.72 24.39
N LEU A 212 -22.43 -29.66 23.15
CA LEU A 212 -21.94 -28.44 22.52
C LEU A 212 -23.08 -27.82 21.71
N ARG A 213 -23.45 -26.58 22.01
CA ARG A 213 -24.45 -25.82 21.24
C ARG A 213 -23.75 -24.71 20.47
N LEU A 214 -24.02 -24.66 19.16
CA LEU A 214 -23.66 -23.55 18.29
C LEU A 214 -24.73 -22.46 18.46
N GLY A 215 -24.36 -21.36 19.12
CA GLY A 215 -25.21 -20.16 19.14
C GLY A 215 -25.04 -19.35 17.86
N GLU A 216 -26.10 -18.66 17.42
CA GLU A 216 -25.97 -17.60 16.41
C GLU A 216 -25.05 -16.51 16.97
N GLU A 217 -24.05 -16.11 16.20
CA GLU A 217 -23.15 -15.02 16.59
C GLU A 217 -23.98 -13.73 16.73
N PRO A 218 -23.90 -13.01 17.87
CA PRO A 218 -24.33 -11.63 17.87
C PRO A 218 -23.49 -10.89 16.82
N PRO A 219 -24.08 -10.01 15.99
CA PRO A 219 -23.30 -9.24 15.02
C PRO A 219 -22.13 -8.59 15.74
N GLU A 220 -20.92 -8.75 15.22
CA GLU A 220 -19.75 -8.06 15.74
C GLU A 220 -20.12 -6.58 15.86
N GLU A 221 -20.07 -6.04 17.08
CA GLU A 221 -20.28 -4.60 17.28
C GLU A 221 -19.23 -3.89 16.43
N GLU A 222 -19.66 -3.23 15.34
CA GLU A 222 -18.75 -2.54 14.44
C GLU A 222 -17.89 -1.59 15.26
N ASP A 223 -16.56 -1.75 15.14
CA ASP A 223 -15.61 -0.89 15.83
C ASP A 223 -15.96 0.59 15.56
N SER A 224 -15.92 1.43 16.61
CA SER A 224 -16.19 2.88 16.52
C SER A 224 -15.41 3.57 15.38
N PHE A 225 -14.23 3.05 15.05
CA PHE A 225 -13.43 3.49 13.90
C PHE A 225 -14.04 3.10 12.55
N THR A 226 -14.51 1.86 12.39
CA THR A 226 -15.16 1.36 11.16
C THR A 226 -16.48 2.09 10.90
N ALA A 227 -17.21 2.45 11.95
CA ALA A 227 -18.41 3.29 11.83
C ALA A 227 -18.08 4.69 11.24
N ARG A 228 -16.97 5.31 11.68
CA ARG A 228 -16.48 6.59 11.13
C ARG A 228 -15.93 6.47 9.71
N LEU A 229 -15.44 5.29 9.34
CA LEU A 229 -14.94 5.00 8.00
C LEU A 229 -16.07 5.03 6.96
N LYS A 230 -17.25 4.52 7.35
CA LYS A 230 -18.47 4.47 6.53
C LYS A 230 -19.25 5.78 6.51
N SER A 231 -19.10 6.64 7.51
CA SER A 231 -19.77 7.94 7.58
C SER A 231 -19.19 9.00 6.63
N ASN A 232 -18.46 8.57 5.60
CA ASN A 232 -17.83 9.49 4.66
C ASN A 232 -18.87 10.12 3.76
N ASN A 233 -18.92 11.45 3.80
CA ASN A 233 -19.78 12.27 2.96
C ASN A 233 -19.47 12.04 1.49
N ASP A 234 -20.52 12.07 0.66
CA ASP A 234 -20.54 11.92 -0.80
C ASP A 234 -19.88 13.13 -1.52
N SER A 235 -18.77 13.62 -0.98
CA SER A 235 -18.01 14.76 -1.49
C SER A 235 -16.94 14.29 -2.45
N ASP A 236 -16.78 15.02 -3.54
CA ASP A 236 -15.75 14.79 -4.56
C ASP A 236 -14.33 15.17 -4.07
N GLU A 237 -14.11 15.43 -2.78
CA GLU A 237 -12.81 15.77 -2.20
C GLU A 237 -12.37 14.72 -1.17
N PHE A 238 -11.05 14.49 -1.10
CA PHE A 238 -10.48 13.55 -0.13
C PHE A 238 -10.52 14.16 1.27
N ALA A 239 -11.26 13.50 2.18
CA ALA A 239 -11.26 13.84 3.60
C ALA A 239 -10.51 12.75 4.41
N PRO A 240 -9.46 13.10 5.20
CA PRO A 240 -8.80 12.16 6.08
C PRO A 240 -9.73 11.74 7.23
N VAL A 241 -9.52 10.54 7.78
CA VAL A 241 -10.28 10.06 8.94
C VAL A 241 -9.76 10.76 10.19
N VAL A 242 -10.59 11.59 10.83
CA VAL A 242 -10.21 12.28 12.08
C VAL A 242 -10.64 11.46 13.29
N VAL A 243 -9.70 11.24 14.21
CA VAL A 243 -9.89 10.37 15.38
C VAL A 243 -9.74 11.16 16.67
N ASN A 244 -10.74 11.03 17.53
CA ASN A 244 -10.80 11.68 18.83
C ASN A 244 -10.20 10.75 19.91
N LYS A 245 -9.91 11.31 21.09
CA LYS A 245 -9.33 10.57 22.23
C LYS A 245 -10.13 9.32 22.63
N SER A 246 -11.46 9.40 22.61
CA SER A 246 -12.34 8.25 22.95
C SER A 246 -12.21 7.11 21.94
N THR A 247 -12.12 7.44 20.64
CA THR A 247 -11.95 6.44 19.58
C THR A 247 -10.54 5.82 19.64
N LEU A 248 -9.50 6.60 19.97
CA LEU A 248 -8.14 6.05 20.21
C LEU A 248 -8.13 5.06 21.38
N GLN A 249 -8.80 5.37 22.48
CA GLN A 249 -8.91 4.47 23.65
C GLN A 249 -9.63 3.16 23.32
N ALA A 250 -10.57 3.20 22.38
CA ALA A 250 -11.30 2.01 21.94
C ALA A 250 -10.50 1.13 20.95
N MET A 251 -9.39 1.64 20.39
CA MET A 251 -8.53 0.88 19.48
C MET A 251 -7.50 0.04 20.23
N SER A 252 -7.17 -1.12 19.68
CA SER A 252 -6.08 -1.95 20.20
C SER A 252 -4.73 -1.43 19.70
N ARG A 253 -3.72 -1.44 20.57
CA ARG A 253 -2.34 -1.06 20.20
C ARG A 253 -1.76 -1.93 19.09
N SER A 254 -2.17 -3.19 19.03
CA SER A 254 -1.69 -4.19 18.06
C SER A 254 -2.16 -3.92 16.63
N GLU A 255 -3.27 -3.20 16.45
CA GLU A 255 -3.82 -2.85 15.13
C GLU A 255 -3.31 -1.51 14.61
N VAL A 256 -2.58 -0.74 15.43
CA VAL A 256 -2.15 0.62 15.08
C VAL A 256 -0.64 0.66 14.81
N TYR A 257 -0.29 1.10 13.61
CA TYR A 257 1.09 1.37 13.19
C TYR A 257 1.38 2.87 13.27
N ILE A 258 2.49 3.21 13.91
CA ILE A 258 2.88 4.60 14.19
C ILE A 258 4.23 4.85 13.52
N LEU A 259 4.23 5.61 12.42
CA LEU A 259 5.45 6.03 11.75
C LEU A 259 5.96 7.31 12.40
N LYS A 260 7.05 7.17 13.16
CA LYS A 260 7.66 8.26 13.91
C LYS A 260 8.58 9.05 12.99
N TRP A 261 8.13 10.23 12.59
CA TRP A 261 8.96 11.19 11.87
C TRP A 261 9.63 12.15 12.83
N SER A 262 10.86 12.56 12.54
CA SER A 262 11.53 13.60 13.33
C SER A 262 10.83 14.95 13.14
N LYS A 263 10.80 15.77 14.19
CA LYS A 263 10.38 17.17 14.10
C LYS A 263 11.14 17.84 12.96
N PRO A 264 10.50 18.62 12.06
CA PRO A 264 9.19 19.29 12.21
C PRO A 264 7.94 18.52 11.72
N LEU A 265 8.07 17.25 11.30
CA LEU A 265 6.95 16.44 10.83
C LEU A 265 6.16 15.83 12.00
N ARG A 266 4.85 15.65 11.80
CA ARG A 266 3.96 14.92 12.72
C ARG A 266 4.09 13.41 12.48
N TYR A 267 3.73 12.62 13.49
CA TYR A 267 3.65 11.17 13.32
C TYR A 267 2.50 10.80 12.39
N GLN A 268 2.68 9.73 11.61
CA GLN A 268 1.61 9.16 10.81
C GLN A 268 1.04 7.93 11.49
N PHE A 269 -0.28 7.87 11.58
CA PHE A 269 -0.98 6.79 12.24
C PHE A 269 -1.79 6.00 11.21
N PHE A 270 -1.62 4.68 11.22
CA PHE A 270 -2.35 3.77 10.36
C PHE A 270 -3.06 2.73 11.23
N LYS A 271 -4.34 2.46 10.94
CA LYS A 271 -5.07 1.32 11.52
C LYS A 271 -5.11 0.17 10.51
N SER A 272 -4.76 -1.03 10.96
CA SER A 272 -5.02 -2.27 10.21
C SER A 272 -6.50 -2.64 10.29
N LEU A 273 -7.07 -2.95 9.13
CA LEU A 273 -8.43 -3.47 9.04
C LEU A 273 -8.48 -5.00 8.93
N LEU A 274 -7.33 -5.63 8.67
CA LEU A 274 -7.18 -7.08 8.65
C LEU A 274 -6.01 -7.47 9.58
N PRO A 275 -6.28 -7.78 10.85
CA PRO A 275 -5.23 -8.13 11.82
C PRO A 275 -4.53 -9.46 11.48
N ASP A 276 -5.16 -10.31 10.67
CA ASP A 276 -4.57 -11.58 10.23
C ASP A 276 -3.45 -11.41 9.19
N VAL A 277 -3.33 -10.22 8.58
CA VAL A 277 -2.24 -9.88 7.66
C VAL A 277 -1.13 -9.20 8.46
N PRO A 278 -0.01 -9.88 8.74
CA PRO A 278 1.07 -9.29 9.53
C PRO A 278 1.81 -8.24 8.70
N ILE A 279 1.94 -7.04 9.26
CA ILE A 279 2.62 -5.91 8.63
C ILE A 279 3.72 -5.43 9.56
N THR A 280 4.86 -5.05 8.99
CA THR A 280 5.96 -4.42 9.70
C THR A 280 6.37 -3.15 8.99
N TYR A 281 7.06 -2.26 9.70
CA TYR A 281 7.68 -1.08 9.11
C TYR A 281 9.13 -0.97 9.55
N CYS A 282 9.96 -0.34 8.72
CA CYS A 282 11.34 -0.05 9.07
C CYS A 282 11.44 1.25 9.87
N PHE A 283 12.13 1.21 11.02
CA PHE A 283 12.30 2.38 11.90
C PHE A 283 13.13 3.51 11.28
N THR A 284 14.01 3.20 10.32
CA THR A 284 14.87 4.21 9.66
C THR A 284 14.15 4.92 8.51
N CYS A 285 13.43 4.18 7.66
CA CYS A 285 12.82 4.74 6.45
C CYS A 285 11.30 4.90 6.50
N ASN A 286 10.66 4.44 7.58
CA ASN A 286 9.21 4.48 7.77
C ASN A 286 8.42 3.86 6.61
N LYS A 287 9.01 2.91 5.87
CA LYS A 287 8.32 2.13 4.83
C LYS A 287 7.65 0.92 5.43
N LEU A 288 6.48 0.59 4.91
CA LEU A 288 5.64 -0.52 5.33
C LEU A 288 5.84 -1.74 4.42
N PHE A 289 5.73 -2.93 5.00
CA PHE A 289 5.99 -4.21 4.35
C PHE A 289 5.07 -5.29 4.93
N HIS A 290 4.76 -6.32 4.14
CA HIS A 290 4.35 -7.58 4.73
C HIS A 290 5.50 -8.16 5.56
N THR A 291 5.19 -8.70 6.75
CA THR A 291 6.22 -9.21 7.67
C THR A 291 7.05 -10.31 7.03
N ASP A 292 6.40 -11.29 6.41
CA ASP A 292 7.08 -12.44 5.79
C ASP A 292 8.04 -12.00 4.67
N ASP A 293 7.59 -11.08 3.81
CA ASP A 293 8.40 -10.52 2.72
C ASP A 293 9.62 -9.74 3.26
N PHE A 294 9.40 -8.94 4.31
CA PHE A 294 10.46 -8.15 4.94
C PHE A 294 11.50 -9.06 5.58
N GLU A 295 11.07 -10.04 6.38
CA GLU A 295 11.95 -11.01 7.03
C GLU A 295 12.74 -11.82 6.00
N GLN A 296 12.09 -12.29 4.94
CA GLN A 296 12.77 -13.02 3.87
C GLN A 296 13.87 -12.16 3.20
N GLN A 297 13.56 -10.91 2.83
CA GLN A 297 14.57 -10.03 2.22
C GLN A 297 15.67 -9.65 3.21
N TYR A 298 15.33 -9.46 4.48
CA TYR A 298 16.28 -9.14 5.53
C TYR A 298 17.23 -10.31 5.78
N LEU A 299 16.75 -11.55 5.83
CA LEU A 299 17.57 -12.75 5.96
C LEU A 299 18.50 -12.96 4.75
N GLN A 300 18.03 -12.65 3.54
CA GLN A 300 18.84 -12.81 2.33
C GLN A 300 19.95 -11.77 2.19
N ARG A 301 19.68 -10.51 2.57
CA ARG A 301 20.58 -9.37 2.31
C ARG A 301 21.25 -8.79 3.56
N GLY A 302 20.72 -9.10 4.74
CA GLY A 302 21.19 -8.59 6.03
C GLY A 302 20.90 -7.11 6.25
N HIS A 303 19.93 -6.53 5.55
CA HIS A 303 19.56 -5.12 5.68
C HIS A 303 18.13 -4.86 5.15
N CYS A 304 17.54 -3.71 5.50
CA CYS A 304 16.24 -3.28 4.96
C CYS A 304 16.27 -3.25 3.41
N PRO A 305 15.25 -3.77 2.71
CA PRO A 305 15.23 -3.81 1.25
C PRO A 305 15.24 -2.40 0.63
N PHE A 306 14.64 -1.41 1.30
CA PHE A 306 14.54 -0.04 0.82
C PHE A 306 15.76 0.82 1.19
N CYS A 307 15.97 1.10 2.48
CA CYS A 307 17.03 2.01 2.94
C CYS A 307 18.38 1.36 3.21
N ARG A 308 18.46 0.02 3.18
CA ARG A 308 19.69 -0.74 3.45
C ARG A 308 20.32 -0.51 4.82
N SER A 309 19.57 0.05 5.78
CA SER A 309 19.98 0.07 7.19
C SER A 309 19.86 -1.32 7.80
N ARG A 310 20.69 -1.58 8.81
CA ARG A 310 20.64 -2.79 9.64
C ARG A 310 19.79 -2.50 10.88
N SER A 311 19.20 -3.53 11.46
CA SER A 311 18.40 -3.46 12.69
C SER A 311 19.19 -3.01 13.92
N ASP A 312 20.52 -2.99 13.83
CA ASP A 312 21.44 -2.73 14.94
C ASP A 312 21.98 -1.28 14.97
N ASP A 313 21.41 -0.37 14.16
CA ASP A 313 21.73 1.07 14.16
C ASP A 313 20.61 1.93 14.78
#